data_AF-A0A2W4KQ91-F1
#
_entry.id   AF-A0A2W4KQ91-F1
#
_cell.length_a   1.000
_cell.length_b   1.000
_cell.length_c   1.000
_cell.angle_alpha   90.00
_cell.angle_beta   90.00
_cell.angle_gamma   90.00
#
_symmetry.space_group_name_H-M   'P 1'
#
loop_
_entity.id
_entity.type
_entity.pdbx_description
1 polymer ?
#
loop_
_entity_poly.entity_id
_entity_poly.type
_entity_poly.pdbx_seq_one_letter_code
_entity_poly.pdbx_strand_id
1 'polypeptide(L)'
;MITNHSPANLHLIGGEMLAWSDWDPARGPALPRSAALRHLVTELSAPGQEVLVAGPHDDDFVTGLLAAGSRVTWLCRSLSDAHRIAETYPAVTVLCGSLAKLDPTPRYDLVVAA
;
A
#
# COMPACT_ATOMS: atom_id res chain seq x y z
N MET A 1 -19.57 16.31 18.17
CA MET A 1 -18.23 15.84 18.56
C MET A 1 -17.92 14.65 17.66
N ILE A 2 -17.30 14.87 16.50
CA ILE A 2 -16.91 13.79 15.58
C ILE A 2 -15.56 13.33 16.10
N THR A 3 -15.49 12.15 16.70
CA THR A 3 -14.21 11.55 17.04
C THR A 3 -13.55 11.09 15.75
N ASN A 4 -12.50 11.80 15.35
CA ASN A 4 -11.71 11.49 14.17
C ASN A 4 -10.83 10.26 14.50
N HIS A 5 -11.44 9.07 14.55
CA HIS A 5 -10.71 7.83 14.75
C HIS A 5 -10.07 7.43 13.43
N SER A 6 -8.74 7.45 13.37
CA SER A 6 -8.01 6.85 12.25
C SER A 6 -8.41 5.37 12.09
N PRO A 7 -8.54 4.86 10.86
CA PRO A 7 -8.82 3.45 10.61
C PRO A 7 -7.87 2.54 11.41
N ALA A 8 -8.38 1.45 11.96
CA ALA A 8 -7.60 0.57 12.85
C ALA A 8 -6.42 -0.12 12.14
N ASN A 9 -6.49 -0.23 10.81
CA ASN A 9 -5.47 -0.80 9.95
C ASN A 9 -4.49 0.25 9.39
N LEU A 10 -4.56 1.51 9.84
CA LEU A 10 -3.64 2.57 9.45
C LEU A 10 -2.63 2.86 10.57
N HIS A 11 -1.35 2.77 10.24
CA HIS A 11 -0.25 3.01 11.17
C HIS A 11 0.68 4.11 10.65
N LEU A 12 0.86 5.15 11.46
CA LEU A 12 1.82 6.22 11.19
C LEU A 12 3.20 5.78 11.69
N ILE A 13 4.17 5.68 10.79
CA ILE A 13 5.53 5.17 11.11
C ILE A 13 6.59 6.29 11.11
N GLY A 14 6.22 7.51 10.75
CA GLY A 14 7.08 8.68 10.69
C GLY A 14 7.55 9.01 9.27
N GLY A 15 7.64 10.31 8.99
CA GLY A 15 8.07 10.83 7.68
C GLY A 15 6.93 10.98 6.67
N GLU A 16 5.70 11.06 7.16
CA GLU A 16 4.48 11.26 6.39
C GLU A 16 4.49 12.61 5.67
N MET A 17 3.91 12.63 4.47
CA MET A 17 3.66 13.84 3.69
C MET A 17 2.19 14.24 3.83
N LEU A 18 1.93 15.32 4.57
CA LEU A 18 0.58 15.72 4.95
C LEU A 18 -0.21 16.42 3.82
N ALA A 19 0.47 17.12 2.91
CA ALA A 19 -0.12 17.94 1.85
C ALA A 19 0.23 17.45 0.43
N TRP A 20 0.49 16.15 0.31
CA TRP A 20 0.88 15.48 -0.93
C TRP A 20 -0.08 14.33 -1.22
N SER A 21 -0.32 14.04 -2.49
CA SER A 21 -0.98 12.81 -2.93
C SER A 21 -0.21 12.27 -4.14
N ASP A 22 0.10 10.98 -4.10
CA ASP A 22 0.70 10.26 -5.22
C ASP A 22 -0.34 9.93 -6.30
N TRP A 23 -1.63 10.11 -6.01
CA TRP A 23 -2.74 9.96 -6.95
C TRP A 23 -3.15 11.29 -7.61
N ASP A 24 -2.55 12.42 -7.23
CA ASP A 24 -2.78 13.70 -7.90
C ASP A 24 -2.02 13.72 -9.24
N PRO A 25 -2.72 13.67 -10.40
CA PRO A 25 -2.08 13.62 -11.70
C PRO A 25 -1.33 14.91 -12.06
N ALA A 26 -1.57 16.01 -11.34
CA ALA A 26 -0.83 17.26 -11.51
C ALA A 26 0.54 17.25 -10.79
N ARG A 27 0.78 16.27 -9.91
CA ARG A 27 1.96 16.25 -9.02
C ARG A 27 2.93 15.10 -9.28
N GLY A 28 2.57 14.13 -10.11
CA GLY A 28 3.44 12.99 -10.40
C GLY A 28 3.07 12.23 -11.67
N PRO A 29 3.94 11.31 -12.12
CA PRO A 29 3.61 10.39 -13.20
C PRO A 29 2.41 9.52 -12.83
N ALA A 30 1.64 9.10 -13.83
CA ALA A 30 0.55 8.17 -13.61
C ALA A 30 1.05 6.87 -12.95
N LEU A 31 0.20 6.28 -12.11
CA LEU A 31 0.50 5.00 -11.45
C LEU A 31 0.93 3.94 -12.47
N PRO A 32 1.87 3.05 -12.10
CA PRO A 32 2.25 1.93 -12.95
C PRO A 32 1.02 1.08 -13.26
N ARG A 33 0.63 1.02 -14.53
CA ARG A 33 -0.50 0.20 -15.02
C ARG A 33 -0.03 -0.58 -16.23
N SER A 34 0.48 -1.79 -16.02
CA SER A 34 0.91 -2.66 -17.13
C SER A 34 0.38 -4.08 -16.99
N ALA A 35 0.02 -4.68 -18.11
CA ALA A 35 -0.37 -6.09 -18.17
C ALA A 35 0.77 -7.00 -17.67
N ALA A 36 2.03 -6.60 -17.89
CA ALA A 36 3.20 -7.30 -17.38
C ALA A 36 3.25 -7.33 -15.85
N LEU A 37 3.01 -6.20 -15.19
CA LEU A 37 2.97 -6.15 -13.72
C LEU A 37 1.86 -7.04 -13.16
N ARG A 38 0.67 -7.01 -13.78
CA ARG A 38 -0.45 -7.88 -13.38
C ARG A 38 -0.12 -9.36 -13.55
N HIS A 39 0.48 -9.73 -14.68
CA HIS A 39 0.91 -11.11 -14.91
C HIS A 39 1.94 -11.57 -13.87
N LEU A 40 2.95 -10.74 -13.57
CA LEU A 40 3.94 -11.06 -12.54
C LEU A 40 3.32 -11.23 -11.15
N VAL A 41 2.34 -10.40 -10.77
CA VAL A 41 1.60 -10.59 -9.52
C VAL A 41 0.90 -11.94 -9.52
N THR A 42 0.17 -12.27 -10.57
CA THR A 42 -0.56 -13.54 -10.65
C THR A 42 0.37 -14.75 -10.48
N GLU A 43 1.55 -14.71 -11.10
CA GLU A 43 2.51 -15.82 -11.04
C GLU A 43 3.26 -15.91 -9.69
N LEU A 44 3.51 -14.77 -9.03
CA LEU A 44 4.35 -14.70 -7.83
C LEU A 44 3.55 -14.71 -6.52
N SER A 45 2.23 -14.55 -6.59
CA SER A 45 1.37 -14.48 -5.41
C SER A 45 0.76 -15.84 -5.07
N ALA A 46 0.78 -16.16 -3.78
CA ALA A 46 0.22 -17.38 -3.24
C ALA A 46 -0.52 -17.11 -1.92
N PRO A 47 -1.46 -18.00 -1.55
CA PRO A 47 -2.17 -17.89 -0.29
C PRO A 47 -1.23 -17.87 0.92
N GLY A 48 -1.45 -16.93 1.84
CA GLY A 48 -0.70 -16.81 3.09
C GLY A 48 0.67 -16.16 3.00
N GLN A 49 1.15 -15.79 1.80
CA GLN A 49 2.40 -15.03 1.67
C GLN A 49 2.28 -13.64 2.26
N GLU A 50 3.33 -13.20 2.95
CA GLU A 50 3.46 -11.84 3.48
C GLU A 50 4.04 -10.93 2.39
N VAL A 51 3.25 -9.97 1.89
CA VAL A 51 3.60 -9.10 0.76
C VAL A 51 3.71 -7.65 1.21
N LEU A 52 4.83 -7.00 0.88
CA LEU A 52 5.00 -5.56 1.01
C LEU A 52 4.80 -4.87 -0.35
N VAL A 53 3.82 -3.97 -0.41
CA VAL A 53 3.61 -3.04 -1.51
C VAL A 53 4.19 -1.69 -1.09
N ALA A 54 5.31 -1.29 -1.69
CA ALA A 54 6.05 -0.09 -1.35
C ALA A 54 5.86 1.00 -2.41
N GLY A 55 5.08 2.02 -2.06
CA GLY A 55 4.77 3.13 -2.96
C GLY A 55 3.39 2.99 -3.62
N PRO A 56 3.07 3.92 -4.54
CA PRO A 56 1.75 4.00 -5.13
C PRO A 56 1.56 2.96 -6.25
N HIS A 57 0.52 2.14 -6.13
CA HIS A 57 0.14 1.09 -7.09
C HIS A 57 -1.34 1.20 -7.46
N ASP A 58 -1.73 0.69 -8.63
CA ASP A 58 -3.14 0.71 -9.02
C ASP A 58 -4.01 -0.26 -8.21
N ASP A 59 -5.30 0.05 -8.08
CA ASP A 59 -6.23 -0.73 -7.26
C ASP A 59 -6.38 -2.18 -7.75
N ASP A 60 -6.31 -2.42 -9.06
CA ASP A 60 -6.41 -3.77 -9.63
C ASP A 60 -5.23 -4.66 -9.19
N PHE A 61 -4.04 -4.07 -9.02
CA PHE A 61 -2.85 -4.78 -8.57
C PHE A 61 -3.03 -5.31 -7.14
N VAL A 62 -3.47 -4.47 -6.21
CA VAL A 62 -3.67 -4.88 -4.81
C VAL A 62 -4.86 -5.81 -4.67
N THR A 63 -5.92 -5.57 -5.44
CA THR A 63 -7.07 -6.48 -5.50
C THR A 63 -6.66 -7.88 -5.96
N GLY A 64 -5.75 -7.99 -6.93
CA GLY A 64 -5.18 -9.26 -7.38
C GLY A 64 -4.43 -10.02 -6.27
N LEU A 65 -3.58 -9.32 -5.51
CA LEU A 65 -2.87 -9.89 -4.36
C LEU A 65 -3.83 -10.43 -3.30
N LEU A 66 -4.85 -9.65 -2.96
CA LEU A 66 -5.85 -10.05 -1.97
C LEU A 66 -6.67 -11.26 -2.46
N ALA A 67 -7.05 -11.28 -3.75
CA ALA A 67 -7.77 -12.39 -4.36
C ALA A 67 -6.94 -13.69 -4.39
N ALA A 68 -5.60 -13.59 -4.50
CA ALA A 68 -4.69 -14.72 -4.36
C ALA A 68 -4.55 -15.22 -2.91
N GLY A 69 -5.13 -14.53 -1.93
CA GLY A 69 -5.06 -14.88 -0.51
C GLY A 69 -3.78 -14.43 0.19
N SER A 70 -3.03 -13.50 -0.42
CA SER A 70 -1.83 -12.93 0.20
C SER A 70 -2.19 -11.96 1.33
N ARG A 71 -1.29 -11.84 2.31
CA ARG A 71 -1.39 -10.87 3.41
C ARG A 71 -0.62 -9.61 3.01
N VAL A 72 -1.33 -8.52 2.81
CA VAL A 72 -0.77 -7.32 2.20
C VAL A 72 -0.50 -6.25 3.25
N THR A 73 0.74 -5.78 3.27
CA THR A 73 1.15 -4.54 3.92
C THR A 73 1.44 -3.50 2.84
N TRP A 74 0.81 -2.32 2.92
CA TRP A 74 0.97 -1.25 1.94
C TRP A 74 1.61 -0.03 2.57
N LEU A 75 2.85 0.26 2.17
CA LEU A 75 3.58 1.46 2.55
C LEU A 75 3.29 2.60 1.56
N CYS A 76 2.78 3.70 2.06
CA CYS A 76 2.57 4.93 1.30
C CYS A 76 3.09 6.14 2.11
N ARG A 77 3.46 7.22 1.43
CA ARG A 77 4.01 8.41 2.09
C ARG A 77 2.96 9.49 2.34
N SER A 78 1.88 9.53 1.56
CA SER A 78 0.80 10.52 1.70
C SER A 78 -0.19 10.11 2.79
N LEU A 79 -0.50 11.03 3.71
CA LEU A 79 -1.51 10.78 4.75
C LEU A 79 -2.94 10.68 4.17
N SER A 80 -3.27 11.51 3.18
CA SER A 80 -4.59 11.47 2.54
C SER A 80 -4.78 10.16 1.75
N ASP A 81 -3.75 9.72 1.04
CA ASP A 81 -3.82 8.46 0.29
C ASP A 81 -3.87 7.27 1.25
N ALA A 82 -3.13 7.32 2.37
CA ALA A 82 -3.16 6.27 3.38
C ALA A 82 -4.56 6.08 3.99
N HIS A 83 -5.26 7.17 4.31
CA HIS A 83 -6.64 7.09 4.79
C HIS A 83 -7.56 6.47 3.74
N ARG A 84 -7.48 6.95 2.48
CA ARG A 84 -8.28 6.40 1.38
C ARG A 84 -8.03 4.89 1.20
N ILE A 85 -6.77 4.47 1.24
CA ILE A 85 -6.39 3.05 1.12
C ILE A 85 -6.96 2.26 2.30
N ALA A 86 -6.78 2.74 3.53
CA ALA A 86 -7.22 2.03 4.72
C ALA A 86 -8.76 1.86 4.78
N GLU A 87 -9.51 2.86 4.33
CA GLU A 87 -10.97 2.81 4.20
C GLU A 87 -11.42 1.86 3.08
N THR A 88 -10.72 1.88 1.95
CA THR A 88 -11.06 1.05 0.77
C THR A 88 -10.72 -0.43 1.00
N TYR A 89 -9.62 -0.70 1.71
CA TYR A 89 -9.09 -2.05 1.91
C TYR A 89 -8.91 -2.37 3.41
N PRO A 90 -9.98 -2.70 4.14
CA PRO A 90 -9.90 -3.00 5.57
C PRO A 90 -9.01 -4.21 5.92
N ALA A 91 -8.76 -5.10 4.95
CA ALA A 91 -7.89 -6.28 5.12
C ALA A 91 -6.39 -5.98 4.90
N VAL A 92 -6.05 -4.79 4.41
CA VAL A 92 -4.66 -4.37 4.19
C VAL A 92 -4.14 -3.65 5.43
N THR A 93 -2.92 -4.00 5.86
CA THR A 93 -2.18 -3.19 6.84
C THR A 93 -1.56 -2.01 6.12
N VAL A 94 -1.97 -0.79 6.45
CA VAL A 94 -1.45 0.43 5.81
C VAL A 94 -0.41 1.08 6.71
N LEU A 95 0.79 1.28 6.16
CA LEU A 95 1.87 2.03 6.80
C LEU A 95 1.98 3.38 6.10
N CYS A 96 1.83 4.46 6.84
CA CYS A 96 2.02 5.82 6.33
C CYS A 96 3.36 6.37 6.83
N GLY A 97 4.27 6.72 5.92
CA GLY A 97 5.55 7.33 6.27
C GLY A 97 6.65 7.06 5.25
N SER A 98 7.90 7.18 5.71
CA SER A 98 9.09 6.93 4.90
C SER A 98 9.57 5.50 5.00
N LEU A 99 10.07 4.92 3.91
CA LEU A 99 10.72 3.61 3.89
C LEU A 99 11.87 3.51 4.92
N ALA A 100 12.59 4.62 5.17
CA ALA A 100 13.66 4.68 6.17
C ALA A 100 13.18 4.50 7.62
N LYS A 101 11.86 4.51 7.85
CA LYS A 101 11.22 4.28 9.15
C LYS A 101 10.52 2.93 9.26
N LEU A 102 10.53 2.13 8.20
CA LEU A 102 9.96 0.78 8.22
C LEU A 102 10.72 -0.09 9.22
N ASP A 103 9.99 -0.77 10.11
CA ASP A 103 10.57 -1.79 10.99
C ASP A 103 11.16 -2.92 10.12
N PRO A 104 12.46 -3.24 10.23
CA PRO A 104 13.07 -4.31 9.46
C PRO A 104 12.82 -5.72 10.06
N THR A 105 12.12 -5.83 11.18
CA THR A 105 11.87 -7.10 11.87
C THR A 105 10.88 -8.01 11.13
N PRO A 106 9.74 -7.51 10.61
CA PRO A 106 8.86 -8.31 9.76
C PRO A 106 9.58 -8.83 8.52
N ARG A 107 9.27 -10.06 8.12
CA ARG A 107 9.76 -10.67 6.88
C ARG A 107 8.65 -10.66 5.85
N TYR A 108 9.00 -10.30 4.62
CA TYR A 108 8.11 -10.36 3.47
C TYR A 108 8.62 -11.40 2.49
N ASP A 109 7.72 -12.24 1.99
CA ASP A 109 8.01 -13.23 0.95
C ASP A 109 8.12 -12.57 -0.43
N LEU A 110 7.43 -11.44 -0.61
CA LEU A 110 7.45 -10.63 -1.82
C LEU A 110 7.45 -9.14 -1.47
N VAL A 111 8.31 -8.37 -2.15
CA VAL A 111 8.31 -6.90 -2.11
C VAL A 111 8.11 -6.38 -3.51
N VAL A 112 7.13 -5.49 -3.69
CA VAL A 112 6.92 -4.78 -4.95
C VAL A 112 7.08 -3.29 -4.71
N ALA A 113 7.92 -2.64 -5.51
CA ALA A 113 8.24 -1.23 -5.38
C ALA A 113 8.01 -0.47 -6.70
N ALA A 114 7.49 0.75 -6.60
CA ALA A 114 7.23 1.67 -7.71
C ALA A 114 8.07 2.97 -7.59
#